data_AF-A0A534LPY9-F1
#
_entry.id   AF-A0A534LPY9-F1
#
_cell.length_a   1.000
_cell.length_b   1.000
_cell.length_c   1.000
_cell.angle_alpha   90.00
_cell.angle_beta   90.00
_cell.angle_gamma   90.00
#
_symmetry.space_group_name_H-M   'P 1'
#
loop_
_entity.id
_entity.type
_entity.pdbx_description
1 polymer ?
#
loop_
_entity_poly.entity_id
_entity_poly.type
_entity_poly.pdbx_seq_one_letter_code
_entity_poly.pdbx_strand_id
1 'polypeptide(L)'
;MRDRKDPHRILELVGHDRPPKEIRHTEEGFLDLRGLRLDPVHKEVTLKAGGAEFGYSRSKPLFRSLVLRSIDLRGAFLNDSHWTDCTFHGIKLDGASCEGINFTSSKMDSISFVQTSLRDAHWGVKGFDGPVISKCDFREADLRGSTYGHPLFRDCSFINCNLTNVKFRGARFERCTFAGLLDGVWFKGQQEDSDPRTAALRNPMENVDFSRATLRFVGFTHGIDLTTCKFPGEGYLRIPHPRETYANVLERVRSSLSGEARRRAVFYLSGILKGHFREEIPFDIFRPEDLLESPMGREAALGILQAVREVLETTSDVRGSQ
;
A
#
# COMPACT_ATOMS: atom_id res chain seq x y z
N MET A 1 31.46 -13.47 22.78
CA MET A 1 30.37 -12.66 22.20
C MET A 1 30.36 -12.89 20.69
N ARG A 2 29.59 -13.86 20.20
CA ARG A 2 29.37 -14.03 18.75
C ARG A 2 28.38 -12.96 18.31
N ASP A 3 28.73 -12.21 17.27
CA ASP A 3 27.99 -11.05 16.80
C ASP A 3 26.55 -11.47 16.45
N ARG A 4 25.55 -10.73 16.96
CA ARG A 4 24.12 -11.08 16.83
C ARG A 4 23.56 -10.86 15.41
N LYS A 5 24.42 -10.79 14.38
CA LYS A 5 24.18 -10.13 13.09
C LYS A 5 24.60 -10.95 11.86
N ASP A 6 24.66 -12.28 11.97
CA ASP A 6 25.13 -13.15 10.90
C ASP A 6 23.97 -13.69 10.02
N PRO A 7 23.98 -13.48 8.69
CA PRO A 7 23.00 -14.08 7.76
C PRO A 7 23.00 -15.62 7.75
N HIS A 8 24.10 -16.28 8.17
CA HIS A 8 24.14 -17.74 8.34
C HIS A 8 23.14 -18.27 9.37
N ARG A 9 22.65 -17.41 10.27
CA ARG A 9 21.63 -17.77 11.27
C ARG A 9 20.27 -18.07 10.66
N ILE A 10 19.97 -17.59 9.44
CA ILE A 10 18.77 -18.03 8.72
C ILE A 10 18.79 -19.55 8.58
N LEU A 11 19.94 -20.13 8.19
CA LEU A 11 20.11 -21.56 7.98
C LEU A 11 20.03 -22.37 9.28
N GLU A 12 20.45 -21.80 10.42
CA GLU A 12 20.27 -22.41 11.74
C GLU A 12 18.80 -22.41 12.20
N LEU A 13 17.98 -21.48 11.70
CA LEU A 13 16.57 -21.32 12.05
C LEU A 13 15.63 -22.07 11.08
N VAL A 14 16.10 -22.44 9.88
CA VAL A 14 15.37 -23.30 8.96
C VAL A 14 15.55 -24.76 9.41
N GLY A 15 14.59 -25.29 10.16
CA GLY A 15 14.60 -26.68 10.65
C GLY A 15 14.36 -27.71 9.55
N HIS A 16 15.32 -27.90 8.63
CA HIS A 16 15.34 -29.02 7.71
C HIS A 16 16.61 -29.85 7.86
N ASP A 17 16.46 -31.17 7.79
CA ASP A 17 17.49 -32.22 7.95
C ASP A 17 18.72 -32.10 7.03
N ARG A 18 18.74 -31.14 6.10
CA ARG A 18 19.85 -30.89 5.17
C ARG A 18 19.94 -29.39 4.84
N PRO A 19 20.69 -28.57 5.63
CA PRO A 19 21.15 -27.29 5.10
C PRO A 19 21.84 -27.52 3.74
N PRO A 20 21.80 -26.57 2.80
CA PRO A 20 22.57 -26.70 1.56
C PRO A 20 24.02 -27.05 1.93
N LYS A 21 24.51 -28.17 1.37
CA LYS A 21 25.81 -28.77 1.75
C LYS A 21 26.98 -27.78 1.60
N GLU A 22 26.82 -26.77 0.75
CA GLU A 22 27.73 -25.64 0.62
C GLU A 22 26.94 -24.35 0.47
N ILE A 23 27.28 -23.36 1.30
CA ILE A 23 26.78 -22.00 1.20
C ILE A 23 27.67 -21.28 0.18
N ARG A 24 27.10 -20.93 -0.97
CA ARG A 24 27.84 -20.32 -2.08
C ARG A 24 27.45 -18.86 -2.25
N HIS A 25 28.30 -18.11 -2.95
CA HIS A 25 27.97 -16.79 -3.42
C HIS A 25 27.68 -16.84 -4.92
N THR A 26 26.73 -16.02 -5.37
CA THR A 26 26.49 -15.74 -6.79
C THR A 26 27.67 -14.96 -7.38
N GLU A 27 27.75 -14.89 -8.70
CA GLU A 27 28.75 -14.05 -9.41
C GLU A 27 28.66 -12.57 -9.02
N GLU A 28 27.47 -12.14 -8.60
CA GLU A 28 27.17 -10.78 -8.15
C GLU A 28 27.55 -10.55 -6.66
N GLY A 29 28.13 -11.56 -6.00
CA GLY A 29 28.59 -11.49 -4.61
C GLY A 29 27.49 -11.67 -3.56
N PHE A 30 26.29 -12.11 -3.93
CA PHE A 30 25.20 -12.38 -3.00
C PHE A 30 25.29 -13.79 -2.43
N LEU A 31 24.97 -13.96 -1.15
CA LEU A 31 24.72 -15.27 -0.54
C LEU A 31 23.59 -15.99 -1.29
N ASP A 32 23.89 -17.11 -1.91
CA ASP A 32 22.93 -17.83 -2.77
C ASP A 32 22.01 -18.72 -1.93
N LEU A 33 20.78 -18.25 -1.73
CA LEU A 33 19.68 -18.98 -1.09
C LEU A 33 18.47 -19.04 -2.03
N ARG A 34 18.71 -19.06 -3.35
CA ARG A 34 17.64 -19.13 -4.34
C ARG A 34 16.81 -20.39 -4.15
N GLY A 35 15.49 -20.26 -4.29
CA GLY A 35 14.55 -21.37 -4.08
C GLY A 35 14.45 -21.87 -2.64
N LEU A 36 15.06 -21.19 -1.65
CA LEU A 36 14.95 -21.55 -0.23
C LEU A 36 13.48 -21.75 0.14
N ARG A 37 13.20 -22.82 0.90
CA ARG A 37 11.87 -23.11 1.41
C ARG A 37 11.87 -23.00 2.93
N LEU A 38 10.97 -22.18 3.46
CA LEU A 38 10.67 -22.13 4.89
C LEU A 38 9.36 -22.87 5.14
N ASP A 39 9.45 -24.16 5.48
CA ASP A 39 8.26 -24.90 5.87
C ASP A 39 7.84 -24.53 7.31
N PRO A 40 6.53 -24.62 7.64
CA PRO A 40 6.07 -24.44 9.01
C PRO A 40 6.81 -25.39 9.97
N VAL A 41 7.32 -24.85 11.07
CA VAL A 41 8.02 -25.67 12.07
C VAL A 41 6.98 -26.51 12.80
N HIS A 42 7.11 -27.83 12.68
CA HIS A 42 6.30 -28.78 13.43
C HIS A 42 6.86 -28.85 14.86
N LYS A 43 6.10 -28.35 15.84
CA LYS A 43 6.32 -28.70 17.24
C LYS A 43 5.19 -29.62 17.69
N GLU A 44 5.56 -30.83 18.10
CA GLU A 44 4.67 -31.64 18.93
C GLU A 44 4.42 -30.89 20.23
N VAL A 45 3.14 -30.64 20.53
CA VAL A 45 2.74 -30.06 21.81
C VAL A 45 1.74 -31.00 22.43
N THR A 46 2.19 -31.79 23.40
CA THR A 46 1.29 -32.63 24.18
C THR A 46 0.50 -31.76 25.15
N LEU A 47 -0.75 -31.47 24.82
CA LEU A 47 -1.73 -30.94 25.78
C LEU A 47 -2.41 -32.12 26.46
N LYS A 48 -2.22 -32.30 27.76
CA LYS A 48 -2.95 -33.29 28.55
C LYS A 48 -4.14 -32.62 29.24
N ALA A 49 -5.34 -32.91 28.77
CA ALA A 49 -6.58 -32.60 29.46
C ALA A 49 -7.52 -33.82 29.38
N GLY A 50 -7.92 -34.37 30.52
CA GLY A 50 -8.96 -35.41 30.59
C GLY A 50 -8.65 -36.77 29.96
N GLY A 51 -7.37 -37.16 29.84
CA GLY A 51 -7.00 -38.49 29.33
C GLY A 51 -6.99 -38.64 27.80
N ALA A 52 -7.24 -37.57 27.05
CA ALA A 52 -7.03 -37.51 25.61
C ALA A 52 -5.71 -36.80 25.27
N GLU A 53 -4.95 -37.36 24.32
CA GLU A 53 -3.76 -36.74 23.74
C GLU A 53 -4.09 -36.20 22.34
N PHE A 54 -4.15 -34.88 22.20
CA PHE A 54 -4.23 -34.21 20.90
C PHE A 54 -3.39 -32.94 20.90
N GLY A 55 -2.53 -32.76 19.87
CA GLY A 55 -1.91 -31.46 19.62
C GLY A 55 -0.65 -31.48 18.74
N TYR A 56 -0.80 -31.02 17.49
CA TYR A 56 0.32 -30.44 16.73
C TYR A 56 0.17 -28.92 16.75
N SER A 57 1.20 -28.20 17.18
CA SER A 57 1.26 -26.75 16.99
C SER A 57 2.11 -26.44 15.77
N ARG A 58 1.49 -25.86 14.74
CA ARG A 58 2.23 -25.29 13.60
C ARG A 58 2.69 -23.90 14.00
N SER A 59 3.96 -23.74 14.34
CA SER A 59 4.54 -22.40 14.52
C SER A 59 5.09 -21.90 13.19
N LYS A 60 4.60 -20.74 12.75
CA LYS A 60 5.14 -20.01 11.59
C LYS A 60 6.64 -19.72 11.80
N PRO A 61 7.49 -19.80 10.75
CA PRO A 61 8.91 -19.45 10.86
C PRO A 61 9.07 -18.03 11.42
N LEU A 62 9.92 -17.87 12.44
CA LEU A 62 10.06 -16.62 13.18
C LEU A 62 11.51 -16.17 13.27
N PHE A 63 11.77 -14.98 12.73
CA PHE A 63 13.05 -14.30 12.71
C PHE A 63 12.89 -12.95 13.41
N ARG A 64 13.78 -12.66 14.37
CA ARG A 64 13.75 -11.42 15.13
C ARG A 64 15.11 -10.76 15.15
N SER A 65 15.13 -9.45 14.94
CA SER A 65 16.31 -8.61 15.15
C SER A 65 17.54 -9.05 14.34
N LEU A 66 17.33 -9.63 13.16
CA LEU A 66 18.42 -10.02 12.26
C LEU A 66 18.90 -8.83 11.44
N VAL A 67 20.16 -8.87 11.04
CA VAL A 67 20.73 -7.98 10.03
C VAL A 67 21.15 -8.85 8.85
N LEU A 68 20.50 -8.63 7.71
CA LEU A 68 20.63 -9.45 6.51
C LEU A 68 21.12 -8.57 5.38
N ARG A 69 22.17 -9.03 4.70
CA ARG A 69 22.86 -8.26 3.66
C ARG A 69 23.20 -9.14 2.48
N SER A 70 22.99 -8.62 1.27
CA SER A 70 23.48 -9.24 0.04
C SER A 70 23.07 -10.71 -0.06
N ILE A 71 21.78 -11.00 0.10
CA ILE A 71 21.24 -12.37 0.01
C ILE A 71 20.34 -12.46 -1.22
N ASP A 72 20.55 -13.52 -1.98
CA ASP A 72 19.71 -13.88 -3.11
C ASP A 72 18.69 -14.94 -2.68
N LEU A 73 17.43 -14.53 -2.63
CA LEU A 73 16.26 -15.34 -2.30
C LEU A 73 15.31 -15.43 -3.49
N ARG A 74 15.82 -15.28 -4.73
CA ARG A 74 14.97 -15.40 -5.93
C ARG A 74 14.27 -16.76 -5.96
N GLY A 75 12.97 -16.74 -6.25
CA GLY A 75 12.11 -17.93 -6.26
C GLY A 75 11.94 -18.64 -4.90
N ALA A 76 12.33 -18.01 -3.79
CA ALA A 76 12.15 -18.59 -2.46
C ALA A 76 10.67 -18.70 -2.05
N PHE A 77 10.39 -19.59 -1.11
CA PHE A 77 9.07 -19.82 -0.52
C PHE A 77 9.13 -19.42 0.95
N LEU A 78 8.65 -18.20 1.23
CA LEU A 78 8.71 -17.54 2.53
C LEU A 78 7.31 -17.22 3.09
N ASN A 79 6.29 -17.93 2.61
CA ASN A 79 4.90 -17.71 3.00
C ASN A 79 4.71 -17.80 4.51
N ASP A 80 3.86 -16.94 5.04
CA ASP A 80 3.52 -16.84 6.47
C ASP A 80 4.71 -16.65 7.42
N SER A 81 5.92 -16.39 6.90
CA SER A 81 7.09 -16.19 7.75
C SER A 81 7.06 -14.81 8.43
N HIS A 82 7.57 -14.76 9.67
CA HIS A 82 7.55 -13.57 10.49
C HIS A 82 8.97 -13.02 10.66
N TRP A 83 9.21 -11.82 10.12
CA TRP A 83 10.48 -11.10 10.18
C TRP A 83 10.28 -9.80 10.93
N THR A 84 10.38 -9.89 12.26
CA THR A 84 10.12 -8.75 13.15
C THR A 84 11.41 -8.05 13.53
N ASP A 85 11.43 -6.72 13.50
CA ASP A 85 12.58 -5.88 13.88
C ASP A 85 13.86 -6.21 13.08
N CYS A 86 13.75 -6.75 11.87
CA CYS A 86 14.89 -7.13 11.06
C CYS A 86 15.36 -5.95 10.19
N THR A 87 16.64 -5.94 9.84
CA THR A 87 17.22 -5.00 8.87
C THR A 87 17.67 -5.76 7.64
N PHE A 88 17.13 -5.40 6.48
CA PHE A 88 17.45 -5.97 5.18
C PHE A 88 18.18 -4.93 4.34
N HIS A 89 19.28 -5.32 3.72
CA HIS A 89 20.01 -4.47 2.79
C HIS A 89 20.47 -5.26 1.57
N GLY A 90 20.06 -4.85 0.37
CA GLY A 90 20.50 -5.53 -0.85
C GLY A 90 20.02 -6.98 -0.88
N ILE A 91 18.72 -7.23 -0.78
CA ILE A 91 18.14 -8.58 -0.85
C ILE A 91 17.39 -8.71 -2.17
N LYS A 92 17.52 -9.85 -2.85
CA LYS A 92 16.75 -10.16 -4.06
C LYS A 92 15.66 -11.17 -3.72
N LEU A 93 14.40 -10.79 -3.89
CA LEU A 93 13.22 -11.64 -3.68
C LEU A 93 12.45 -11.85 -4.99
N ASP A 94 13.09 -11.64 -6.14
CA ASP A 94 12.40 -11.68 -7.43
C ASP A 94 11.75 -13.06 -7.66
N GLY A 95 10.49 -13.06 -8.05
CA GLY A 95 9.69 -14.27 -8.25
C GLY A 95 9.43 -15.11 -6.98
N ALA A 96 9.78 -14.61 -5.79
CA ALA A 96 9.53 -15.33 -4.54
C ALA A 96 8.03 -15.34 -4.15
N SER A 97 7.65 -16.35 -3.37
CA SER A 97 6.35 -16.44 -2.72
C SER A 97 6.49 -15.96 -1.28
N CYS A 98 5.87 -14.82 -0.97
CA CYS A 98 5.88 -14.17 0.34
C CYS A 98 4.45 -13.86 0.80
N GLU A 99 3.48 -14.73 0.48
CA GLU A 99 2.09 -14.56 0.88
C GLU A 99 1.94 -14.64 2.41
N GLY A 100 1.22 -13.70 3.01
CA GLY A 100 1.06 -13.62 4.46
C GLY A 100 2.32 -13.23 5.23
N ILE A 101 3.43 -12.89 4.55
CA ILE A 101 4.69 -12.53 5.21
C ILE A 101 4.49 -11.34 6.15
N ASN A 102 5.19 -11.34 7.27
CA ASN A 102 5.14 -10.26 8.24
C ASN A 102 6.50 -9.56 8.33
N PHE A 103 6.52 -8.26 8.03
CA PHE A 103 7.69 -7.40 8.10
C PHE A 103 7.60 -6.35 9.21
N THR A 104 6.91 -6.69 10.30
CA THR A 104 6.64 -5.77 11.39
C THR A 104 7.93 -5.13 11.94
N SER A 105 7.94 -3.79 12.01
CA SER A 105 9.08 -2.97 12.49
C SER A 105 10.41 -3.20 11.75
N SER A 106 10.39 -3.84 10.58
CA SER A 106 11.61 -4.09 9.82
C SER A 106 12.04 -2.88 9.00
N LYS A 107 13.35 -2.75 8.77
CA LYS A 107 13.95 -1.74 7.89
C LYS A 107 14.44 -2.41 6.63
N MET A 108 14.14 -1.82 5.49
CA MET A 108 14.50 -2.35 4.18
C MET A 108 15.17 -1.26 3.36
N ASP A 109 16.32 -1.59 2.80
CA ASP A 109 17.03 -0.72 1.87
C ASP A 109 17.49 -1.54 0.67
N SER A 110 17.22 -1.04 -0.53
CA SER A 110 17.71 -1.64 -1.78
C SER A 110 17.24 -3.10 -1.96
N ILE A 111 15.94 -3.37 -1.74
CA ILE A 111 15.35 -4.70 -1.89
C ILE A 111 14.64 -4.81 -3.23
N SER A 112 14.86 -5.92 -3.93
CA SER A 112 14.13 -6.23 -5.16
C SER A 112 13.00 -7.21 -4.85
N PHE A 113 11.76 -6.81 -5.11
CA PHE A 113 10.53 -7.60 -5.01
C PHE A 113 9.90 -7.82 -6.38
N VAL A 114 10.71 -7.90 -7.45
CA VAL A 114 10.17 -7.94 -8.82
C VAL A 114 9.41 -9.25 -9.03
N GLN A 115 8.17 -9.17 -9.48
CA GLN A 115 7.29 -10.34 -9.67
C GLN A 115 7.08 -11.19 -8.39
N THR A 116 7.30 -10.61 -7.20
CA THR A 116 7.08 -11.30 -5.92
C THR A 116 5.59 -11.33 -5.58
N SER A 117 5.10 -12.46 -5.06
CA SER A 117 3.79 -12.52 -4.41
C SER A 117 3.91 -12.00 -2.98
N LEU A 118 3.35 -10.83 -2.70
CA LEU A 118 3.24 -10.20 -1.38
C LEU A 118 1.77 -10.12 -0.94
N ARG A 119 0.93 -11.07 -1.40
CA ARG A 119 -0.48 -11.12 -1.02
C ARG A 119 -0.61 -11.24 0.49
N ASP A 120 -1.54 -10.50 1.08
CA ASP A 120 -1.78 -10.52 2.53
C ASP A 120 -0.54 -10.19 3.40
N ALA A 121 0.48 -9.53 2.82
CA ALA A 121 1.67 -9.14 3.56
C ALA A 121 1.37 -8.07 4.62
N HIS A 122 2.07 -8.14 5.75
CA HIS A 122 1.89 -7.23 6.88
C HIS A 122 3.06 -6.25 6.97
N TRP A 123 2.77 -4.98 6.69
CA TRP A 123 3.71 -3.87 6.71
C TRP A 123 3.39 -2.94 7.88
N GLY A 124 3.73 -3.30 9.12
CA GLY A 124 3.29 -2.46 10.25
C GLY A 124 3.69 -2.91 11.64
N VAL A 125 3.51 -2.00 12.60
CA VAL A 125 4.29 -1.76 13.83
C VAL A 125 4.49 -2.89 14.84
N LYS A 126 5.59 -2.78 15.62
CA LYS A 126 5.49 -2.29 17.01
C LYS A 126 6.62 -1.29 17.34
N GLY A 127 6.26 -0.01 17.35
CA GLY A 127 7.10 1.20 17.40
C GLY A 127 6.30 2.33 16.74
N PHE A 128 6.66 3.61 16.92
CA PHE A 128 5.79 4.71 16.45
C PHE A 128 6.00 5.07 14.98
N ASP A 129 7.21 4.95 14.44
CA ASP A 129 7.50 5.41 13.07
C ASP A 129 7.24 4.39 11.96
N GLY A 130 6.76 3.18 12.30
CA GLY A 130 6.55 2.09 11.34
C GLY A 130 7.83 1.59 10.65
N PRO A 131 7.72 0.59 9.75
CA PRO A 131 8.85 0.13 8.95
C PRO A 131 9.27 1.21 7.91
N VAL A 132 10.57 1.31 7.65
CA VAL A 132 11.12 2.20 6.61
C VAL A 132 11.60 1.33 5.45
N ILE A 133 11.05 1.58 4.28
CA ILE A 133 11.31 0.87 3.03
C ILE A 133 11.89 1.87 2.05
N SER A 134 13.20 1.79 1.80
CA SER A 134 13.93 2.74 0.95
C SER A 134 14.49 2.05 -0.29
N LYS A 135 14.41 2.71 -1.45
CA LYS A 135 15.05 2.23 -2.70
C LYS A 135 14.63 0.82 -3.10
N CYS A 136 13.39 0.44 -2.80
CA CYS A 136 12.89 -0.90 -3.09
C CYS A 136 12.10 -0.91 -4.40
N ASP A 137 12.21 -2.03 -5.11
CA ASP A 137 11.58 -2.23 -6.40
C ASP A 137 10.47 -3.27 -6.31
N PHE A 138 9.22 -2.84 -6.49
CA PHE A 138 8.04 -3.71 -6.42
C PHE A 138 7.49 -4.05 -7.80
N ARG A 139 8.23 -3.82 -8.89
CA ARG A 139 7.74 -4.03 -10.26
C ARG A 139 7.04 -5.38 -10.42
N GLU A 140 5.82 -5.35 -10.95
CA GLU A 140 5.01 -6.56 -11.21
C GLU A 140 4.69 -7.41 -9.97
N ALA A 141 4.94 -6.90 -8.76
CA ALA A 141 4.58 -7.59 -7.52
C ALA A 141 3.06 -7.57 -7.28
N ASP A 142 2.57 -8.58 -6.58
CA ASP A 142 1.17 -8.65 -6.13
C ASP A 142 1.06 -8.30 -4.65
N LEU A 143 0.49 -7.15 -4.31
CA LEU A 143 0.33 -6.70 -2.92
C LEU A 143 -1.13 -6.77 -2.44
N ARG A 144 -2.03 -7.43 -3.17
CA ARG A 144 -3.44 -7.52 -2.80
C ARG A 144 -3.62 -8.09 -1.39
N GLY A 145 -4.58 -7.54 -0.63
CA GLY A 145 -4.86 -7.98 0.74
C GLY A 145 -3.84 -7.54 1.78
N SER A 146 -2.73 -6.91 1.38
CA SER A 146 -1.72 -6.40 2.31
C SER A 146 -2.30 -5.40 3.32
N THR A 147 -1.73 -5.40 4.52
CA THR A 147 -2.07 -4.47 5.59
C THR A 147 -0.92 -3.52 5.88
N TYR A 148 -1.24 -2.28 6.21
CA TYR A 148 -0.27 -1.21 6.41
C TYR A 148 -0.53 -0.54 7.77
N GLY A 149 0.53 -0.48 8.59
CA GLY A 149 0.57 0.22 9.87
C GLY A 149 1.71 1.22 9.84
N HIS A 150 1.48 2.36 9.19
CA HIS A 150 2.40 3.50 9.07
C HIS A 150 3.78 3.25 8.40
N PRO A 151 3.91 2.37 7.39
CA PRO A 151 5.18 2.25 6.67
C PRO A 151 5.55 3.56 5.97
N LEU A 152 6.84 3.86 5.91
CA LEU A 152 7.38 4.90 5.04
C LEU A 152 8.07 4.26 3.83
N PHE A 153 7.47 4.42 2.66
CA PHE A 153 8.08 4.10 1.38
C PHE A 153 8.79 5.32 0.83
N ARG A 154 10.08 5.17 0.55
CA ARG A 154 10.94 6.24 0.05
C ARG A 154 11.73 5.75 -1.16
N ASP A 155 11.76 6.54 -2.23
CA ASP A 155 12.51 6.19 -3.43
C ASP A 155 12.12 4.80 -3.99
N CYS A 156 10.85 4.40 -3.86
CA CYS A 156 10.37 3.07 -4.25
C CYS A 156 9.63 3.08 -5.60
N SER A 157 9.66 1.94 -6.29
CA SER A 157 8.98 1.77 -7.59
C SER A 157 7.82 0.78 -7.49
N PHE A 158 6.62 1.20 -7.90
CA PHE A 158 5.39 0.41 -7.97
C PHE A 158 4.85 0.40 -9.41
N ILE A 159 5.64 -0.12 -10.36
CA ILE A 159 5.26 -0.16 -11.78
C ILE A 159 4.64 -1.53 -12.09
N ASN A 160 3.44 -1.53 -12.67
CA ASN A 160 2.68 -2.72 -13.04
C ASN A 160 2.40 -3.68 -11.86
N CYS A 161 2.42 -3.18 -10.63
CA CYS A 161 2.03 -3.96 -9.46
C CYS A 161 0.54 -4.29 -9.51
N ASN A 162 0.16 -5.46 -9.00
CA ASN A 162 -1.23 -5.73 -8.68
C ASN A 162 -1.59 -5.09 -7.33
N LEU A 163 -2.23 -3.93 -7.39
CA LEU A 163 -2.71 -3.16 -6.24
C LEU A 163 -4.24 -3.15 -6.14
N THR A 164 -4.94 -4.04 -6.84
CA THR A 164 -6.41 -4.00 -6.90
C THR A 164 -7.04 -4.00 -5.51
N ASN A 165 -7.87 -3.00 -5.24
CA ASN A 165 -8.57 -2.78 -3.96
C ASN A 165 -7.67 -2.57 -2.74
N VAL A 166 -6.38 -2.24 -2.92
CA VAL A 166 -5.47 -1.99 -1.82
C VAL A 166 -5.79 -0.67 -1.12
N LYS A 167 -5.82 -0.70 0.21
CA LYS A 167 -6.04 0.47 1.07
C LYS A 167 -4.77 0.77 1.85
N PHE A 168 -4.00 1.74 1.38
CA PHE A 168 -2.79 2.23 2.02
C PHE A 168 -3.12 3.07 3.27
N ARG A 169 -3.54 2.40 4.34
CA ARG A 169 -3.87 3.01 5.63
C ARG A 169 -2.59 3.38 6.36
N GLY A 170 -2.43 4.66 6.72
CA GLY A 170 -1.26 5.16 7.44
C GLY A 170 0.05 5.14 6.65
N ALA A 171 0.12 4.44 5.50
CA ALA A 171 1.30 4.37 4.66
C ALA A 171 1.67 5.75 4.12
N ARG A 172 2.97 6.00 4.06
CA ARG A 172 3.58 7.28 3.73
C ARG A 172 4.47 7.10 2.51
N PHE A 173 4.45 8.06 1.59
CA PHE A 173 5.19 7.96 0.33
C PHE A 173 6.01 9.23 0.06
N GLU A 174 7.30 9.04 -0.22
CA GLU A 174 8.24 10.09 -0.63
C GLU A 174 8.99 9.62 -1.88
N ARG A 175 9.01 10.42 -2.94
CA ARG A 175 9.78 10.16 -4.18
C ARG A 175 9.52 8.76 -4.75
N CYS A 176 8.28 8.30 -4.68
CA CYS A 176 7.87 7.01 -5.22
C CYS A 176 7.30 7.15 -6.63
N THR A 177 7.34 6.07 -7.41
CA THR A 177 6.69 6.01 -8.73
C THR A 177 5.59 4.97 -8.73
N PHE A 178 4.39 5.34 -9.18
CA PHE A 178 3.31 4.42 -9.50
C PHE A 178 3.02 4.49 -10.99
N ALA A 179 3.03 3.35 -11.69
CA ALA A 179 2.69 3.30 -13.11
C ALA A 179 1.97 2.00 -13.46
N GLY A 180 1.25 2.01 -14.57
CA GLY A 180 0.30 0.95 -14.91
C GLY A 180 -1.07 1.17 -14.28
N LEU A 181 -1.91 0.13 -14.24
CA LEU A 181 -3.28 0.23 -13.73
C LEU A 181 -3.30 0.21 -12.19
N LEU A 182 -3.84 1.26 -11.59
CA LEU A 182 -4.26 1.29 -10.19
C LEU A 182 -5.79 1.24 -10.18
N ASP A 183 -6.36 0.15 -9.66
CA ASP A 183 -7.80 -0.09 -9.66
C ASP A 183 -8.34 -0.25 -8.24
N GLY A 184 -9.17 0.69 -7.80
CA GLY A 184 -9.74 0.68 -6.44
C GLY A 184 -8.71 0.96 -5.34
N VAL A 185 -7.65 1.72 -5.63
CA VAL A 185 -6.57 2.01 -4.67
C VAL A 185 -6.89 3.24 -3.83
N TRP A 186 -6.70 3.15 -2.51
CA TRP A 186 -6.97 4.26 -1.59
C TRP A 186 -5.74 4.68 -0.83
N PHE A 187 -5.29 5.91 -1.05
CA PHE A 187 -4.27 6.59 -0.27
C PHE A 187 -4.94 7.44 0.82
N LYS A 188 -4.43 7.34 2.05
CA LYS A 188 -4.93 8.14 3.19
C LYS A 188 -3.83 9.04 3.76
N GLY A 189 -4.17 10.30 3.99
CA GLY A 189 -3.28 11.31 4.57
C GLY A 189 -3.03 11.10 6.05
N GLN A 190 -4.05 10.65 6.77
CA GLN A 190 -3.97 10.28 8.18
C GLN A 190 -4.74 8.98 8.42
N GLN A 191 -4.25 8.18 9.36
CA GLN A 191 -5.03 7.07 9.90
C GLN A 191 -5.85 7.57 11.10
N GLU A 192 -7.11 7.19 11.16
CA GLU A 192 -7.93 7.33 12.37
C GLU A 192 -7.52 6.25 13.37
N ASP A 193 -6.38 6.46 14.03
CA ASP A 193 -5.96 5.65 15.16
C ASP A 193 -6.19 6.41 16.48
N SER A 194 -6.46 5.67 17.55
CA SER A 194 -6.63 6.23 18.89
C SER A 194 -5.29 6.38 19.61
N ASP A 195 -4.17 6.04 18.98
CA ASP A 195 -2.86 6.07 19.61
C ASP A 195 -2.21 7.43 19.34
N PRO A 196 -2.08 8.31 20.35
CA PRO A 196 -1.60 9.68 20.14
C PRO A 196 -0.21 9.75 19.49
N ARG A 197 0.56 8.65 19.54
CA ARG A 197 1.92 8.56 18.99
C ARG A 197 1.93 8.34 17.48
N THR A 198 0.91 7.66 16.94
CA THR A 198 0.73 7.47 15.49
C THR A 198 -0.28 8.45 14.91
N ALA A 199 -1.16 9.02 15.73
CA ALA A 199 -2.13 10.03 15.34
C ALA A 199 -1.50 11.29 14.73
N ALA A 200 -0.25 11.63 15.09
CA ALA A 200 0.49 12.75 14.51
C ALA A 200 1.12 12.43 13.15
N LEU A 201 1.23 11.15 12.77
CA LEU A 201 1.82 10.78 11.49
C LEU A 201 0.91 11.20 10.35
N ARG A 202 1.54 11.72 9.30
CA ARG A 202 0.89 12.08 8.04
C ARG A 202 1.58 11.37 6.90
N ASN A 203 0.82 11.03 5.88
CA ASN A 203 1.34 10.67 4.58
C ASN A 203 1.75 11.96 3.87
N PRO A 204 3.07 12.19 3.69
CA PRO A 204 3.55 13.42 3.06
C PRO A 204 3.19 13.47 1.58
N MET A 205 3.02 12.30 0.93
CA MET A 205 2.76 12.15 -0.50
C MET A 205 3.67 13.07 -1.34
N GLU A 206 4.95 13.09 -0.99
CA GLU A 206 5.88 14.08 -1.50
C GLU A 206 6.56 13.57 -2.77
N ASN A 207 6.53 14.36 -3.84
CA ASN A 207 7.23 14.05 -5.08
C ASN A 207 6.88 12.65 -5.65
N VAL A 208 5.62 12.23 -5.49
CA VAL A 208 5.14 10.94 -6.02
C VAL A 208 4.69 11.10 -7.47
N ASP A 209 5.18 10.21 -8.33
CA ASP A 209 4.91 10.25 -9.76
C ASP A 209 3.85 9.22 -10.15
N PHE A 210 2.66 9.70 -10.54
CA PHE A 210 1.57 8.92 -11.13
C PHE A 210 1.39 9.20 -12.64
N SER A 211 2.30 9.94 -13.28
CA SER A 211 2.12 10.43 -14.67
C SER A 211 1.93 9.31 -15.71
N ARG A 212 2.40 8.10 -15.41
CA ARG A 212 2.26 6.89 -16.24
C ARG A 212 1.28 5.87 -15.65
N ALA A 213 0.43 6.29 -14.74
CA ALA A 213 -0.61 5.45 -14.16
C ALA A 213 -1.95 5.61 -14.89
N THR A 214 -2.77 4.56 -14.87
CA THR A 214 -4.22 4.69 -15.06
C THR A 214 -4.85 4.60 -13.69
N LEU A 215 -5.49 5.68 -13.24
CA LEU A 215 -6.10 5.79 -11.92
C LEU A 215 -7.60 5.53 -12.04
N ARG A 216 -8.01 4.28 -11.84
CA ARG A 216 -9.41 3.85 -11.88
C ARG A 216 -9.91 3.60 -10.46
N PHE A 217 -10.97 4.28 -10.04
CA PHE A 217 -11.48 4.23 -8.66
C PHE A 217 -10.40 4.51 -7.60
N VAL A 218 -9.47 5.43 -7.90
CA VAL A 218 -8.39 5.79 -6.99
C VAL A 218 -8.79 7.00 -6.15
N GLY A 219 -8.57 6.90 -4.84
CA GLY A 219 -8.90 7.98 -3.90
C GLY A 219 -7.68 8.49 -3.15
N PHE A 220 -7.54 9.81 -3.08
CA PHE A 220 -6.65 10.51 -2.16
C PHE A 220 -7.51 11.18 -1.08
N THR A 221 -7.39 10.73 0.16
CA THR A 221 -8.35 11.12 1.21
C THR A 221 -7.64 11.51 2.50
N HIS A 222 -8.36 12.16 3.42
CA HIS A 222 -7.84 12.53 4.73
C HIS A 222 -6.65 13.51 4.66
N GLY A 223 -6.75 14.53 3.81
CA GLY A 223 -5.81 15.68 3.84
C GLY A 223 -4.48 15.47 3.13
N ILE A 224 -4.40 14.57 2.14
CA ILE A 224 -3.18 14.43 1.33
C ILE A 224 -2.98 15.68 0.49
N ASP A 225 -1.82 16.33 0.62
CA ASP A 225 -1.38 17.37 -0.30
C ASP A 225 -0.78 16.73 -1.56
N LEU A 226 -1.35 17.05 -2.72
CA LEU A 226 -0.95 16.52 -4.02
C LEU A 226 -0.06 17.49 -4.81
N THR A 227 0.31 18.64 -4.24
CA THR A 227 0.98 19.74 -4.94
C THR A 227 2.33 19.36 -5.56
N THR A 228 3.06 18.46 -4.93
CA THR A 228 4.37 17.99 -5.44
C THR A 228 4.25 16.74 -6.32
N CYS A 229 3.05 16.20 -6.49
CA CYS A 229 2.81 14.99 -7.27
C CYS A 229 2.64 15.28 -8.75
N LYS A 230 2.92 14.26 -9.57
CA LYS A 230 2.61 14.27 -11.00
C LYS A 230 1.45 13.31 -11.27
N PHE A 231 0.56 13.70 -12.18
CA PHE A 231 -0.63 12.92 -12.52
C PHE A 231 -0.73 12.71 -14.03
N PRO A 232 -1.55 11.74 -14.49
CA PRO A 232 -1.83 11.59 -15.91
C PRO A 232 -2.53 12.83 -16.47
N GLY A 233 -2.22 13.19 -17.71
CA GLY A 233 -2.73 14.42 -18.33
C GLY A 233 -4.15 14.30 -18.89
N GLU A 234 -4.45 13.26 -19.68
CA GLU A 234 -5.74 13.11 -20.36
C GLU A 234 -6.72 12.26 -19.56
N GLY A 235 -8.00 12.64 -19.58
CA GLY A 235 -9.09 11.87 -18.93
C GLY A 235 -9.25 12.12 -17.42
N TYR A 236 -8.54 13.10 -16.85
CA TYR A 236 -8.65 13.46 -15.43
C TYR A 236 -8.95 14.94 -15.26
N LEU A 237 -9.83 15.25 -14.31
CA LEU A 237 -10.13 16.61 -13.89
C LEU A 237 -9.34 16.94 -12.63
N ARG A 238 -8.74 18.12 -12.62
CA ARG A 238 -8.19 18.73 -11.42
C ARG A 238 -9.30 19.55 -10.74
N ILE A 239 -9.70 19.14 -9.55
CA ILE A 239 -10.76 19.79 -8.76
C ILE A 239 -10.10 20.72 -7.73
N PRO A 240 -10.02 22.04 -7.96
CA PRO A 240 -9.47 22.98 -6.98
C PRO A 240 -10.38 23.09 -5.75
N HIS A 241 -9.82 23.41 -4.59
CA HIS A 241 -10.56 23.60 -3.33
C HIS A 241 -11.70 22.58 -3.15
N PRO A 242 -11.40 21.27 -3.15
CA PRO A 242 -12.37 20.23 -3.43
C PRO A 242 -13.56 20.24 -2.47
N ARG A 243 -13.36 20.60 -1.19
CA ARG A 243 -14.46 20.72 -0.23
C ARG A 243 -15.52 21.72 -0.68
N GLU A 244 -15.11 22.91 -1.09
CA GLU A 244 -16.02 23.95 -1.59
C GLU A 244 -16.62 23.54 -2.93
N THR A 245 -15.79 23.09 -3.86
CA THR A 245 -16.23 22.67 -5.19
C THR A 245 -17.28 21.56 -5.11
N TYR A 246 -17.04 20.49 -4.35
CA TYR A 246 -18.01 19.41 -4.20
C TYR A 246 -19.27 19.84 -3.42
N ALA A 247 -19.19 20.82 -2.52
CA ALA A 247 -20.38 21.38 -1.85
C ALA A 247 -21.25 22.17 -2.85
N ASN A 248 -20.64 22.97 -3.71
CA ASN A 248 -21.36 23.70 -4.76
C ASN A 248 -21.97 22.75 -5.80
N VAL A 249 -21.24 21.68 -6.17
CA VAL A 249 -21.77 20.61 -7.03
C VAL A 249 -22.96 19.91 -6.37
N LEU A 250 -22.90 19.65 -5.06
CA LEU A 250 -24.01 19.05 -4.31
C LEU A 250 -25.26 19.93 -4.34
N GLU A 251 -25.14 21.24 -4.15
CA GLU A 251 -26.28 22.16 -4.24
C GLU A 251 -26.89 22.19 -5.64
N ARG A 252 -26.06 22.23 -6.69
CA ARG A 252 -26.54 22.15 -8.09
C ARG A 252 -27.25 20.84 -8.38
N VAL A 253 -26.72 19.72 -7.90
CA VAL A 253 -27.36 18.39 -8.07
C VAL A 253 -28.71 18.34 -7.35
N ARG A 254 -28.86 19.00 -6.19
CA ARG A 254 -30.13 19.06 -5.46
C ARG A 254 -31.22 19.80 -6.22
N SER A 255 -30.86 20.84 -6.98
CA SER A 255 -31.80 21.65 -7.76
C SER A 255 -32.07 21.10 -9.17
N SER A 256 -31.05 20.54 -9.83
CA SER A 256 -31.13 20.08 -11.23
C SER A 256 -31.65 18.66 -11.41
N LEU A 257 -31.38 17.75 -10.47
CA LEU A 257 -31.86 16.36 -10.55
C LEU A 257 -33.13 16.15 -9.75
N SER A 258 -33.85 15.08 -10.07
CA SER A 258 -35.04 14.64 -9.33
C SER A 258 -35.02 13.13 -9.07
N GLY A 259 -36.00 12.65 -8.28
CA GLY A 259 -36.23 11.22 -8.08
C GLY A 259 -35.02 10.42 -7.55
N GLU A 260 -34.82 9.23 -8.12
CA GLU A 260 -33.75 8.30 -7.75
C GLU A 260 -32.35 8.80 -8.14
N ALA A 261 -32.22 9.46 -9.29
CA ALA A 261 -30.94 10.02 -9.73
C ALA A 261 -30.42 11.06 -8.72
N ARG A 262 -31.27 11.98 -8.26
CA ARG A 262 -30.91 12.92 -7.20
C ARG A 262 -30.50 12.21 -5.91
N ARG A 263 -31.26 11.21 -5.45
CA ARG A 263 -30.93 10.49 -4.21
C ARG A 263 -29.56 9.84 -4.27
N ARG A 264 -29.24 9.15 -5.36
CA ARG A 264 -27.94 8.49 -5.57
C ARG A 264 -26.79 9.49 -5.68
N ALA A 265 -26.98 10.57 -6.44
CA ALA A 265 -25.97 11.60 -6.60
C ALA A 265 -25.67 12.34 -5.28
N VAL A 266 -26.72 12.71 -4.53
CA VAL A 266 -26.60 13.33 -3.20
C VAL A 266 -25.90 12.38 -2.22
N PHE A 267 -26.25 11.08 -2.22
CA PHE A 267 -25.58 10.09 -1.38
C PHE A 267 -24.08 10.01 -1.66
N TYR A 268 -23.71 9.92 -2.94
CA TYR A 268 -22.31 9.86 -3.37
C TYR A 268 -21.51 11.10 -2.94
N LEU A 269 -21.98 12.30 -3.29
CA LEU A 269 -21.30 13.56 -2.96
C LEU A 269 -21.23 13.81 -1.45
N SER A 270 -22.29 13.47 -0.72
CA SER A 270 -22.28 13.54 0.75
C SER A 270 -21.25 12.61 1.37
N GLY A 271 -21.03 11.42 0.77
CA GLY A 271 -20.00 10.48 1.18
C GLY A 271 -18.59 11.06 0.99
N ILE A 272 -18.34 11.67 -0.17
CA ILE A 272 -17.08 12.37 -0.45
C ILE A 272 -16.82 13.47 0.59
N LEU A 273 -17.79 14.38 0.79
CA LEU A 273 -17.62 15.51 1.70
C LEU A 273 -17.39 15.09 3.16
N LYS A 274 -18.07 14.04 3.62
CA LYS A 274 -17.89 13.52 4.99
C LYS A 274 -16.57 12.78 5.18
N GLY A 275 -16.15 12.01 4.18
CA GLY A 275 -15.07 11.05 4.30
C GLY A 275 -13.70 11.53 3.83
N HIS A 276 -13.64 12.42 2.83
CA HIS A 276 -12.40 12.69 2.10
C HIS A 276 -11.74 14.02 2.50
N PHE A 277 -12.54 15.06 2.81
CA PHE A 277 -12.06 16.44 2.95
C PHE A 277 -12.35 17.05 4.32
N ARG A 278 -11.82 16.42 5.38
CA ARG A 278 -11.85 17.01 6.73
C ARG A 278 -10.98 18.25 6.84
N GLU A 279 -9.85 18.23 6.13
CA GLU A 279 -8.90 19.32 6.00
C GLU A 279 -8.97 19.88 4.57
N GLU A 280 -8.66 21.16 4.41
CA GLU A 280 -8.60 21.79 3.09
C GLU A 280 -7.30 21.40 2.39
N ILE A 281 -7.41 20.99 1.12
CA ILE A 281 -6.27 20.65 0.27
C ILE A 281 -6.32 21.48 -1.02
N PRO A 282 -5.17 21.75 -1.68
CA PRO A 282 -5.14 22.63 -2.84
C PRO A 282 -5.98 22.12 -4.03
N PHE A 283 -5.98 20.81 -4.25
CA PHE A 283 -6.80 20.17 -5.27
C PHE A 283 -6.98 18.67 -5.03
N ASP A 284 -7.98 18.11 -5.68
CA ASP A 284 -8.20 16.67 -5.87
C ASP A 284 -8.05 16.31 -7.35
N ILE A 285 -7.81 15.04 -7.65
CA ILE A 285 -7.77 14.48 -9.00
C ILE A 285 -8.91 13.49 -9.16
N PHE A 286 -9.70 13.70 -10.20
CA PHE A 286 -10.96 13.00 -10.39
C PHE A 286 -11.07 12.46 -11.82
N ARG A 287 -11.35 11.17 -11.97
CA ARG A 287 -11.61 10.54 -13.27
C ARG A 287 -13.12 10.53 -13.54
N PRO A 288 -13.64 11.27 -14.55
CA PRO A 288 -15.06 11.31 -14.87
C PRO A 288 -15.70 9.94 -15.11
N GLU A 289 -14.96 9.05 -15.77
CA GLU A 289 -15.42 7.72 -16.13
C GLU A 289 -15.68 6.85 -14.89
N ASP A 290 -15.05 7.12 -13.75
CA ASP A 290 -15.33 6.39 -12.51
C ASP A 290 -16.81 6.55 -12.10
N LEU A 291 -17.44 7.71 -12.32
CA LEU A 291 -18.87 7.86 -12.07
C LEU A 291 -19.71 7.02 -13.02
N LEU A 292 -19.35 7.02 -14.31
CA LEU A 292 -20.07 6.33 -15.36
C LEU A 292 -19.99 4.81 -15.22
N GLU A 293 -18.86 4.31 -14.73
CA GLU A 293 -18.61 2.90 -14.43
C GLU A 293 -19.18 2.48 -13.06
N SER A 294 -19.54 3.43 -12.20
CA SER A 294 -20.06 3.13 -10.87
C SER A 294 -21.50 2.57 -10.89
N PRO A 295 -21.93 1.85 -9.84
CA PRO A 295 -23.30 1.36 -9.73
C PRO A 295 -24.35 2.46 -9.50
N MET A 296 -23.97 3.74 -9.45
CA MET A 296 -24.91 4.85 -9.17
C MET A 296 -25.90 5.11 -10.31
N GLY A 297 -25.66 4.54 -11.48
CA GLY A 297 -26.51 4.71 -12.65
C GLY A 297 -26.18 5.95 -13.48
N ARG A 298 -26.40 5.83 -14.79
CA ARG A 298 -25.96 6.80 -15.80
C ARG A 298 -26.52 8.22 -15.61
N GLU A 299 -27.80 8.34 -15.26
CA GLU A 299 -28.44 9.64 -15.07
C GLU A 299 -27.81 10.43 -13.91
N ALA A 300 -27.60 9.78 -12.75
CA ALA A 300 -26.95 10.39 -11.60
C ALA A 300 -25.50 10.77 -11.91
N ALA A 301 -24.76 9.87 -12.56
CA ALA A 301 -23.38 10.11 -12.96
C ALA A 301 -23.25 11.31 -13.92
N LEU A 302 -24.05 11.36 -14.98
CA LEU A 302 -24.06 12.47 -15.92
C LEU A 302 -24.47 13.79 -15.26
N GLY A 303 -25.45 13.75 -14.37
CA GLY A 303 -25.87 14.94 -13.61
C GLY A 303 -24.76 15.51 -12.72
N ILE A 304 -23.99 14.65 -12.04
CA ILE A 304 -22.81 15.11 -11.29
C ILE A 304 -21.76 15.70 -12.23
N LEU A 305 -21.45 15.02 -13.35
CA LEU A 305 -20.44 15.51 -14.29
C LEU A 305 -20.80 16.87 -14.89
N GLN A 306 -22.07 17.06 -15.23
CA GLN A 306 -22.56 18.36 -15.68
C GLN A 306 -22.38 19.43 -14.60
N ALA A 307 -22.83 19.16 -13.37
CA ALA A 307 -22.70 20.09 -12.26
C ALA A 307 -21.22 20.43 -11.93
N VAL A 308 -20.31 19.46 -12.04
CA VAL A 308 -18.86 19.69 -11.89
C VAL A 308 -18.37 20.68 -12.94
N ARG A 309 -18.69 20.48 -14.22
CA ARG A 309 -18.26 21.39 -15.30
C ARG A 309 -18.76 22.82 -15.07
N GLU A 310 -20.04 22.98 -14.78
CA GLU A 310 -20.64 24.30 -14.51
C GLU A 310 -19.96 25.02 -13.33
N VAL A 311 -19.65 24.31 -12.24
CA VAL A 311 -18.94 24.91 -11.10
C VAL A 311 -17.53 25.33 -11.47
N LEU A 312 -16.80 24.51 -12.23
CA LEU A 312 -15.43 24.82 -12.64
C LEU A 312 -15.38 26.00 -13.63
N GLU A 313 -16.33 26.09 -14.56
CA GLU A 313 -16.45 27.23 -15.49
C GLU A 313 -16.70 28.54 -14.74
N THR A 314 -17.69 28.57 -13.84
CA THR A 314 -17.98 29.78 -13.03
C THR A 314 -16.82 30.24 -12.14
N THR A 315 -15.97 29.32 -11.70
CA THR A 315 -14.80 29.65 -10.87
C THR A 315 -13.64 30.20 -11.70
N SER A 316 -13.56 29.81 -12.98
CA SER A 316 -12.54 30.25 -13.93
C SER A 316 -12.76 31.71 -14.37
N ASP A 317 -14.03 32.08 -14.63
CA ASP A 317 -14.40 33.43 -15.04
C ASP A 317 -14.15 34.49 -13.94
N VAL A 318 -14.26 34.11 -12.66
CA VAL A 318 -14.02 35.03 -11.53
C VAL A 318 -12.53 35.27 -11.29
N ARG A 319 -11.65 34.30 -11.60
CA ARG A 319 -10.19 34.42 -11.43
C ARG A 319 -9.47 35.01 -12.66
N GLY A 320 -10.13 35.09 -13.82
CA GLY A 320 -9.60 35.75 -15.02
C GLY A 320 -9.73 37.28 -15.04
N SER A 321 -10.34 37.86 -14.00
CA SER A 321 -10.60 39.30 -13.86
C SER A 321 -9.84 39.99 -12.72
N GLN A 322 -8.76 39.36 -12.19
CA GLN A 322 -7.84 39.97 -11.23
C GLN A 322 -6.39 39.76 -11.64
#